data_AF-A0A2V5TCY7-F1
#
_entry.id   AF-A0A2V5TCY7-F1
#
_cell.length_a   1.000
_cell.length_b   1.000
_cell.length_c   1.000
_cell.angle_alpha   90.00
_cell.angle_beta   90.00
_cell.angle_gamma   90.00
#
_symmetry.space_group_name_H-M   'P 1'
#
loop_
_entity.id
_entity.type
_entity.pdbx_description
1 polymer ?
#
loop_
_entity_poly.entity_id
_entity_poly.type
_entity_poly.pdbx_seq_one_letter_code
_entity_poly.pdbx_strand_id
1 'polypeptide(L)'
;MIRENASTNLAENALNQTHSRCVCFEAKFDRAYYRGITESKRIRDTGYLPAYSTSEFIVIMGEKQHFVPVQERWVEEISVEELARYGPLAEYMRASAKIPGWLRGEEAKAMASLVSSLPDNCVVVEIGSFLGSSSVLLGAALKLRGSGKLHCVDPFDGSGDAFSVPIYNNILEGNGGKPLRQCFHENIHAADLQNWVEVHQGSADEISKSWWHPIDLLFLDGDHSPQGARSAYESWFPMLKIGGIIAIHNSNPREYAKDHNGSRLLALEEIHPPVYTDIHLVETTTFARKVATGESFPH
;
A
#
# COMPACT_ATOMS: atom_id res chain seq x y z
N MET A 1 -42.21 -58.38 -32.21
CA MET A 1 -42.97 -59.28 -31.32
C MET A 1 -42.22 -59.40 -30.01
N ILE A 2 -42.84 -58.92 -28.93
CA ILE A 2 -42.96 -59.57 -27.60
C ILE A 2 -41.60 -59.86 -26.90
N ARG A 3 -41.24 -59.26 -25.73
CA ARG A 3 -42.06 -59.03 -24.52
C ARG A 3 -41.40 -58.02 -23.56
N GLU A 4 -42.26 -57.27 -22.89
CA GLU A 4 -42.01 -56.34 -21.78
C GLU A 4 -41.91 -57.03 -20.40
N ASN A 5 -41.59 -56.17 -19.42
CA ASN A 5 -41.91 -56.13 -17.98
C ASN A 5 -40.79 -56.55 -17.01
N ALA A 6 -40.15 -55.63 -16.27
CA ALA A 6 -40.59 -54.56 -15.35
C ALA A 6 -40.68 -55.04 -13.89
N SER A 7 -39.88 -54.39 -13.02
CA SER A 7 -40.06 -54.24 -11.55
C SER A 7 -39.02 -53.21 -11.08
N THR A 8 -39.28 -51.90 -11.11
CA THR A 8 -39.93 -51.04 -10.10
C THR A 8 -39.08 -50.59 -8.90
N ASN A 9 -39.03 -49.25 -8.77
CA ASN A 9 -39.01 -48.40 -7.57
C ASN A 9 -37.74 -48.29 -6.72
N LEU A 10 -37.11 -47.09 -6.74
CA LEU A 10 -37.46 -46.00 -5.80
C LEU A 10 -36.79 -44.67 -6.22
N ALA A 11 -37.62 -43.70 -6.63
CA ALA A 11 -37.60 -42.24 -6.38
C ALA A 11 -36.25 -41.49 -6.38
N GLU A 12 -35.95 -40.51 -7.25
CA GLU A 12 -36.73 -39.28 -7.57
C GLU A 12 -37.43 -38.65 -6.35
N ASN A 13 -36.68 -37.84 -5.59
CA ASN A 13 -37.14 -36.59 -4.96
C ASN A 13 -36.07 -36.03 -4.03
N ALA A 14 -35.43 -34.92 -4.42
CA ALA A 14 -35.05 -33.82 -3.52
C ALA A 14 -34.31 -32.71 -4.30
N LEU A 15 -35.03 -32.07 -5.21
CA LEU A 15 -34.87 -30.63 -5.42
C LEU A 15 -35.36 -29.97 -4.12
N ASN A 16 -34.44 -29.58 -3.25
CA ASN A 16 -34.74 -28.66 -2.16
C ASN A 16 -33.53 -27.79 -1.83
N GLN A 17 -33.64 -26.54 -2.28
CA GLN A 17 -33.34 -25.33 -1.54
C GLN A 17 -32.08 -25.31 -0.65
N THR A 18 -30.98 -24.81 -1.21
CA THR A 18 -30.01 -24.03 -0.43
C THR A 18 -30.06 -22.59 -0.90
N HIS A 19 -31.02 -21.84 -0.36
CA HIS A 19 -30.93 -20.38 -0.27
C HIS A 19 -29.79 -20.04 0.71
N SER A 20 -28.58 -19.85 0.20
CA SER A 20 -27.53 -19.21 0.97
C SER A 20 -27.83 -17.71 0.99
N ARG A 21 -28.40 -17.27 2.12
CA ARG A 21 -28.65 -15.86 2.42
C ARG A 21 -27.37 -15.05 2.21
N CYS A 22 -27.44 -14.06 1.32
CA CYS A 22 -26.57 -12.89 1.36
C CYS A 22 -26.74 -12.24 2.74
N VAL A 23 -25.75 -12.39 3.62
CA VAL A 23 -25.67 -11.59 4.84
C VAL A 23 -24.91 -10.32 4.46
N CYS A 24 -25.65 -9.25 4.17
CA CYS A 24 -25.08 -7.91 4.14
C CYS A 24 -24.58 -7.58 5.55
N PHE A 25 -23.26 -7.52 5.73
CA PHE A 25 -22.68 -6.87 6.91
C PHE A 25 -22.78 -5.36 6.70
N GLU A 26 -23.82 -4.73 7.24
CA GLU A 26 -23.80 -3.29 7.50
C GLU A 26 -22.80 -3.03 8.62
N ALA A 27 -21.61 -2.55 8.28
CA ALA A 27 -20.70 -1.96 9.26
C ALA A 27 -21.32 -0.64 9.75
N LYS A 28 -21.93 -0.67 10.94
CA LYS A 28 -22.31 0.54 11.68
C LYS A 28 -21.03 1.23 12.14
N PHE A 29 -20.61 2.27 11.42
CA PHE A 29 -19.60 3.20 11.89
C PHE A 29 -20.15 3.98 13.09
N ASP A 30 -19.63 3.70 14.28
CA ASP A 30 -19.95 4.44 15.49
C ASP A 30 -19.32 5.84 15.42
N ARG A 31 -20.16 6.86 15.52
CA ARG A 31 -19.83 8.28 15.33
C ARG A 31 -19.19 8.95 16.55
N ALA A 32 -18.68 8.17 17.51
CA ALA A 32 -18.26 8.68 18.82
C ALA A 32 -16.76 9.00 18.96
N TYR A 33 -15.93 8.82 17.92
CA TYR A 33 -14.46 8.98 18.06
C TYR A 33 -13.94 10.43 18.00
N TYR A 34 -14.79 11.44 17.81
CA TYR A 34 -14.39 12.85 17.79
C TYR A 34 -15.20 13.72 18.77
N ARG A 35 -15.03 13.49 20.08
CA ARG A 35 -15.23 14.52 21.11
C ARG A 35 -14.31 14.26 22.28
N GLY A 36 -13.23 15.04 22.40
CA GLY A 36 -12.41 14.98 23.61
C GLY A 36 -11.04 15.62 23.54
N ILE A 37 -10.88 16.79 22.92
CA ILE A 37 -9.70 17.63 23.18
C ILE A 37 -10.17 19.06 23.43
N THR A 38 -10.63 19.30 24.66
CA THR A 38 -10.58 20.61 25.33
C THR A 38 -10.67 20.34 26.83
N GLU A 39 -9.55 20.37 27.55
CA GLU A 39 -9.35 21.26 28.70
C GLU A 39 -8.09 20.90 29.49
N SER A 40 -7.32 21.95 29.74
CA SER A 40 -6.14 21.96 30.59
C SER A 40 -6.54 21.81 32.06
N LYS A 41 -5.76 21.05 32.84
CA LYS A 41 -5.63 21.30 34.29
C LYS A 41 -4.32 20.73 34.85
N ARG A 42 -3.52 21.64 35.38
CA ARG A 42 -2.40 21.40 36.30
C ARG A 42 -2.90 20.63 37.53
N ILE A 43 -2.19 19.58 37.94
CA ILE A 43 -2.17 19.12 39.34
C ILE A 43 -0.72 18.79 39.72
N ARG A 44 -0.25 19.41 40.80
CA ARG A 44 1.01 19.14 41.51
C ARG A 44 0.77 18.08 42.58
N ASP A 45 1.82 17.31 42.84
CA ASP A 45 2.21 16.63 44.09
C ASP A 45 1.12 15.98 44.96
N THR A 46 1.14 14.65 45.02
CA THR A 46 1.16 13.87 46.29
C THR A 46 1.57 12.43 45.98
N GLY A 47 2.40 11.87 46.86
CA GLY A 47 3.17 10.64 46.62
C GLY A 47 2.46 9.33 46.94
N TYR A 48 3.08 8.30 46.36
CA TYR A 48 3.06 6.86 46.64
C TYR A 48 1.88 5.97 46.18
N LEU A 49 2.32 4.97 45.42
CA LEU A 49 1.68 3.95 44.59
C LEU A 49 0.89 2.86 45.38
N PRO A 50 0.22 1.95 44.64
CA PRO A 50 0.79 0.60 44.58
C PRO A 50 1.13 0.16 43.15
N ALA A 51 2.29 -0.50 43.04
CA ALA A 51 2.94 -0.96 41.82
C ALA A 51 2.46 -2.35 41.38
N TYR A 52 2.36 -2.56 40.06
CA TYR A 52 2.72 -3.74 39.23
C TYR A 52 2.46 -3.27 37.77
N SER A 53 3.31 -3.32 36.74
CA SER A 53 4.55 -4.02 36.40
C SER A 53 5.36 -3.07 35.49
N THR A 54 6.63 -2.81 35.83
CA THR A 54 7.58 -2.07 34.98
C THR A 54 8.83 -2.93 34.78
N SER A 55 9.19 -3.17 33.52
CA SER A 55 10.48 -3.72 33.09
C SER A 55 10.64 -3.33 31.62
N GLU A 56 11.64 -2.64 31.08
CA GLU A 56 12.90 -2.07 31.58
C GLU A 56 13.29 -0.92 30.61
N PHE A 57 13.73 0.22 31.15
CA PHE A 57 14.60 1.14 30.41
C PHE A 57 16.03 0.71 30.67
N ILE A 58 16.74 0.27 29.63
CA ILE A 58 18.18 0.11 29.69
C ILE A 58 18.81 1.41 29.17
N VAL A 59 19.42 2.18 30.06
CA VAL A 59 20.41 3.20 29.70
C VAL A 59 21.71 2.45 29.38
N ILE A 60 22.02 2.26 28.10
CA ILE A 60 23.34 1.78 27.67
C ILE A 60 24.26 2.99 27.55
N MET A 61 25.11 3.17 28.55
CA MET A 61 26.29 4.02 28.48
C MET A 61 27.30 3.37 27.51
N GLY A 62 27.56 4.04 26.38
CA GLY A 62 28.81 3.93 25.63
C GLY A 62 29.16 2.55 25.07
N GLU A 63 28.44 2.06 24.07
CA GLU A 63 28.95 1.10 23.10
C GLU A 63 28.36 1.43 21.71
N LYS A 64 29.17 1.26 20.66
CA LYS A 64 28.86 1.65 19.28
C LYS A 64 27.48 1.10 18.88
N GLN A 65 26.62 1.96 18.34
CA GLN A 65 25.39 1.53 17.69
C GLN A 65 25.74 0.65 16.49
N HIS A 66 25.72 -0.66 16.70
CA HIS A 66 25.71 -1.62 15.61
C HIS A 66 24.34 -1.58 14.97
N PHE A 67 24.27 -1.04 13.75
CA PHE A 67 23.11 -1.16 12.89
C PHE A 67 22.99 -2.63 12.51
N VAL A 68 22.02 -3.32 13.10
CA VAL A 68 21.68 -4.70 12.72
C VAL A 68 20.84 -4.61 11.44
N PRO A 69 21.19 -5.29 10.34
CA PRO A 69 20.37 -5.28 9.14
C PRO A 69 18.95 -5.79 9.46
N VAL A 70 17.94 -5.06 9.01
CA VAL A 70 16.50 -5.38 9.13
C VAL A 70 16.09 -6.61 8.30
N GLN A 71 17.03 -7.52 7.98
CA GLN A 71 16.75 -8.68 7.15
C GLN A 71 16.30 -9.93 7.94
N GLU A 72 16.63 -10.04 9.23
CA GLU A 72 16.44 -11.31 9.97
C GLU A 72 15.18 -11.40 10.83
N ARG A 73 14.31 -10.37 10.88
CA ARG A 73 13.19 -10.32 11.85
C ARG A 73 11.77 -10.40 11.32
N TRP A 74 11.54 -10.58 10.02
CA TRP A 74 10.18 -10.49 9.45
C TRP A 74 9.87 -11.48 8.33
N VAL A 75 10.14 -12.77 8.54
CA VAL A 75 9.48 -13.82 7.76
C VAL A 75 8.63 -14.65 8.73
N GLU A 76 7.53 -14.07 9.19
CA GLU A 76 6.51 -14.86 9.89
C GLU A 76 5.92 -15.89 8.91
N GLU A 77 5.69 -17.12 9.37
CA GLU A 77 4.93 -18.10 8.62
C GLU A 77 3.53 -17.55 8.35
N ILE A 78 2.98 -17.70 7.13
CA ILE A 78 1.62 -17.22 6.87
C ILE A 78 0.65 -17.99 7.74
N SER A 79 -0.13 -17.25 8.53
CA SER A 79 -1.19 -17.80 9.36
C SER A 79 -2.29 -18.44 8.51
N VAL A 80 -2.98 -19.45 9.04
CA VAL A 80 -4.11 -20.09 8.35
C VAL A 80 -5.19 -19.06 8.00
N GLU A 81 -5.38 -18.07 8.87
CA GLU A 81 -6.31 -16.96 8.70
C GLU A 81 -5.93 -16.06 7.51
N GLU A 82 -4.63 -15.78 7.32
CA GLU A 82 -4.15 -14.98 6.19
C GLU A 82 -4.21 -15.73 4.87
N LEU A 83 -3.89 -17.04 4.85
CA LEU A 83 -4.12 -17.88 3.67
C LEU A 83 -5.60 -17.93 3.31
N ALA A 84 -6.48 -18.09 4.31
CA ALA A 84 -7.93 -18.11 4.08
C ALA A 84 -8.46 -16.76 3.55
N ARG A 85 -7.88 -15.64 4.00
CA ARG A 85 -8.31 -14.30 3.62
C ARG A 85 -7.76 -13.84 2.27
N TYR A 86 -6.48 -14.07 2.01
CA TYR A 86 -5.77 -13.51 0.85
C TYR A 86 -5.45 -14.56 -0.22
N GLY A 87 -5.64 -15.85 0.06
CA GLY A 87 -5.40 -16.93 -0.90
C GLY A 87 -3.97 -16.88 -1.46
N PRO A 88 -3.80 -17.04 -2.79
CA PRO A 88 -2.48 -16.99 -3.42
C PRO A 88 -1.70 -15.67 -3.22
N LEU A 89 -2.40 -14.55 -2.98
CA LEU A 89 -1.77 -13.24 -2.76
C LEU A 89 -0.88 -13.23 -1.51
N ALA A 90 -1.18 -14.08 -0.53
CA ALA A 90 -0.43 -14.19 0.70
C ALA A 90 1.04 -14.59 0.44
N GLU A 91 1.30 -15.46 -0.55
CA GLU A 91 2.67 -15.84 -0.95
C GLU A 91 3.45 -14.66 -1.51
N TYR A 92 2.80 -13.80 -2.30
CA TYR A 92 3.42 -12.58 -2.83
C TYR A 92 3.64 -11.52 -1.75
N MET A 93 2.78 -11.44 -0.73
CA MET A 93 3.06 -10.62 0.46
C MET A 93 4.35 -11.06 1.16
N ARG A 94 4.55 -12.37 1.33
CA ARG A 94 5.82 -12.92 1.87
C ARG A 94 7.02 -12.62 0.96
N ALA A 95 6.87 -12.78 -0.36
CA ALA A 95 7.94 -12.49 -1.31
C ALA A 95 8.33 -11.00 -1.29
N SER A 96 7.33 -10.12 -1.30
CA SER A 96 7.48 -8.66 -1.15
C SER A 96 8.21 -8.30 0.14
N ALA A 97 7.86 -8.91 1.26
CA ALA A 97 8.47 -8.62 2.57
C ALA A 97 9.97 -8.95 2.64
N LYS A 98 10.46 -9.90 1.83
CA LYS A 98 11.88 -10.26 1.73
C LYS A 98 12.71 -9.25 0.94
N ILE A 99 12.07 -8.40 0.14
CA ILE A 99 12.71 -7.34 -0.62
C ILE A 99 12.78 -6.09 0.28
N PRO A 100 13.94 -5.45 0.45
CA PRO A 100 14.01 -4.21 1.22
C PRO A 100 13.02 -3.16 0.69
N GLY A 101 12.17 -2.63 1.57
CA GLY A 101 11.10 -1.70 1.27
C GLY A 101 10.22 -1.42 2.49
N TRP A 102 9.28 -0.46 2.39
CA TRP A 102 8.58 0.10 3.55
C TRP A 102 7.08 -0.19 3.62
N LEU A 103 6.41 -0.53 2.51
CA LEU A 103 4.99 -0.89 2.51
C LEU A 103 4.77 -2.26 3.17
N ARG A 104 4.26 -2.30 4.41
CA ARG A 104 4.13 -3.52 5.23
C ARG A 104 2.77 -3.62 5.93
N GLY A 105 2.58 -4.62 6.77
CA GLY A 105 1.45 -4.68 7.71
C GLY A 105 0.07 -4.57 7.05
N GLU A 106 -0.82 -3.84 7.71
CA GLU A 106 -2.20 -3.64 7.25
C GLU A 106 -2.29 -2.67 6.06
N GLU A 107 -1.35 -1.75 5.87
CA GLU A 107 -1.34 -0.87 4.68
C GLU A 107 -1.01 -1.63 3.39
N ALA A 108 -0.09 -2.60 3.44
CA ALA A 108 0.19 -3.49 2.32
C ALA A 108 -1.04 -4.33 1.96
N LYS A 109 -1.72 -4.89 2.98
CA LYS A 109 -2.96 -5.66 2.81
C LYS A 109 -4.09 -4.81 2.23
N ALA A 110 -4.26 -3.59 2.72
CA ALA A 110 -5.24 -2.63 2.20
C ALA A 110 -4.95 -2.29 0.74
N MET A 111 -3.70 -2.00 0.40
CA MET A 111 -3.29 -1.69 -0.97
C MET A 111 -3.53 -2.86 -1.93
N ALA A 112 -3.18 -4.08 -1.54
CA ALA A 112 -3.37 -5.25 -2.39
C ALA A 112 -4.85 -5.61 -2.60
N SER A 113 -5.65 -5.45 -1.54
CA SER A 113 -7.12 -5.58 -1.61
C SER A 113 -7.72 -4.52 -2.52
N LEU A 114 -7.22 -3.28 -2.43
CA LEU A 114 -7.63 -2.18 -3.28
C LEU A 114 -7.36 -2.49 -4.76
N VAL A 115 -6.13 -2.86 -5.11
CA VAL A 115 -5.75 -3.23 -6.49
C VAL A 115 -6.60 -4.38 -7.02
N SER A 116 -6.89 -5.38 -6.19
CA SER A 116 -7.74 -6.51 -6.57
C SER A 116 -9.18 -6.09 -6.91
N SER A 117 -9.67 -5.01 -6.31
CA SER A 117 -11.02 -4.47 -6.49
C SER A 117 -11.17 -3.44 -7.62
N LEU A 118 -10.07 -3.03 -8.25
CA LEU A 118 -10.09 -2.06 -9.35
C LEU A 118 -10.84 -2.61 -10.58
N PRO A 119 -11.31 -1.73 -11.49
CA PRO A 119 -11.97 -2.16 -12.73
C PRO A 119 -11.03 -2.95 -13.64
N ASP A 120 -11.60 -3.67 -14.61
CA ASP A 120 -10.82 -4.36 -15.64
C ASP A 120 -9.99 -3.37 -16.47
N ASN A 121 -8.81 -3.83 -16.88
CA ASN A 121 -7.80 -3.07 -17.61
C ASN A 121 -7.38 -1.80 -16.86
N CYS A 122 -7.40 -1.84 -15.52
CA CYS A 122 -6.96 -0.73 -14.70
C CYS A 122 -5.48 -0.38 -14.94
N VAL A 123 -5.20 0.91 -14.86
CA VAL A 123 -3.85 1.47 -14.89
C VAL A 123 -3.48 1.87 -13.46
N VAL A 124 -2.51 1.15 -12.89
CA VAL A 124 -1.93 1.47 -11.58
C VAL A 124 -0.56 2.10 -11.82
N VAL A 125 -0.31 3.25 -11.21
CA VAL A 125 0.99 3.93 -11.26
C VAL A 125 1.57 3.98 -9.87
N GLU A 126 2.82 3.57 -9.74
CA GLU A 126 3.65 3.70 -8.54
C GLU A 126 4.79 4.67 -8.84
N ILE A 127 4.88 5.74 -8.04
CA ILE A 127 5.98 6.70 -8.06
C ILE A 127 6.90 6.37 -6.89
N GLY A 128 8.15 6.00 -7.18
CA GLY A 128 9.06 5.42 -6.20
C GLY A 128 8.88 3.91 -6.11
N SER A 129 9.70 3.17 -6.84
CA SER A 129 9.60 1.71 -6.94
C SER A 129 10.80 1.00 -6.33
N PHE A 130 11.95 1.68 -6.20
CA PHE A 130 13.16 1.20 -5.56
C PHE A 130 13.53 -0.24 -5.97
N LEU A 131 13.58 -1.19 -5.03
CA LEU A 131 13.87 -2.61 -5.27
C LEU A 131 12.64 -3.44 -5.66
N GLY A 132 11.45 -2.84 -5.70
CA GLY A 132 10.22 -3.47 -6.18
C GLY A 132 9.43 -4.21 -5.11
N SER A 133 9.63 -3.89 -3.83
CA SER A 133 8.92 -4.57 -2.74
C SER A 133 7.40 -4.39 -2.85
N SER A 134 6.91 -3.15 -2.90
CA SER A 134 5.50 -2.84 -3.17
C SER A 134 5.08 -3.29 -4.56
N SER A 135 5.92 -3.10 -5.58
CA SER A 135 5.63 -3.48 -6.96
C SER A 135 5.33 -4.97 -7.12
N VAL A 136 6.04 -5.86 -6.40
CA VAL A 136 5.74 -7.30 -6.38
C VAL A 136 4.32 -7.55 -5.84
N LEU A 137 3.93 -6.86 -4.77
CA LEU A 137 2.61 -7.01 -4.19
C LEU A 137 1.49 -6.50 -5.13
N LEU A 138 1.66 -5.31 -5.71
CA LEU A 138 0.67 -4.71 -6.60
C LEU A 138 0.57 -5.48 -7.92
N GLY A 139 1.71 -5.83 -8.51
CA GLY A 139 1.76 -6.65 -9.73
C GLY A 139 1.14 -8.03 -9.53
N ALA A 140 1.33 -8.65 -8.36
CA ALA A 140 0.68 -9.91 -8.02
C ALA A 140 -0.84 -9.80 -7.92
N ALA A 141 -1.36 -8.74 -7.31
CA ALA A 141 -2.81 -8.50 -7.26
C ALA A 141 -3.39 -8.37 -8.67
N LEU A 142 -2.71 -7.67 -9.58
CA LEU A 142 -3.10 -7.57 -11.00
C LEU A 142 -3.03 -8.92 -11.73
N LYS A 143 -1.98 -9.70 -11.47
CA LYS A 143 -1.81 -11.06 -12.03
C LYS A 143 -2.94 -12.00 -11.61
N LEU A 144 -3.26 -12.01 -10.33
CA LEU A 144 -4.27 -12.91 -9.77
C LEU A 144 -5.68 -12.55 -10.22
N ARG A 145 -5.99 -11.26 -10.41
CA ARG A 145 -7.26 -10.84 -11.03
C ARG A 145 -7.29 -11.03 -12.56
N GLY A 146 -6.14 -11.25 -13.19
CA GLY A 146 -6.03 -11.52 -14.62
C GLY A 146 -6.21 -10.28 -15.52
N SER A 147 -6.11 -9.07 -14.98
CA SER A 147 -6.37 -7.84 -15.74
C SER A 147 -5.71 -6.59 -15.12
N GLY A 148 -5.34 -5.63 -15.97
CA GLY A 148 -4.68 -4.38 -15.60
C GLY A 148 -3.15 -4.41 -15.72
N LYS A 149 -2.51 -3.26 -15.49
CA LYS A 149 -1.06 -3.08 -15.57
C LYS A 149 -0.56 -2.17 -14.46
N LEU A 150 0.56 -2.54 -13.83
CA LEU A 150 1.32 -1.69 -12.94
C LEU A 150 2.41 -0.98 -13.76
N HIS A 151 2.52 0.32 -13.58
CA HIS A 151 3.58 1.14 -14.13
C HIS A 151 4.42 1.71 -13.00
N CYS A 152 5.67 1.28 -12.94
CA CYS A 152 6.66 1.66 -11.94
C CYS A 152 7.51 2.81 -12.48
N VAL A 153 7.52 3.95 -11.79
CA VAL A 153 8.25 5.16 -12.18
C VAL A 153 9.30 5.45 -11.13
N ASP A 154 10.57 5.34 -11.51
CA ASP A 154 11.70 5.55 -10.61
C ASP A 154 12.95 5.90 -11.43
N PRO A 155 13.82 6.84 -10.99
CA PRO A 155 15.12 7.06 -11.62
C PRO A 155 16.03 5.83 -11.63
N PHE A 156 15.84 4.93 -10.65
CA PHE A 156 16.66 3.77 -10.33
C PHE A 156 18.14 4.09 -10.07
N ASP A 157 18.42 5.24 -9.46
CA ASP A 157 19.76 5.72 -9.11
C ASP A 157 19.98 5.90 -7.59
N GLY A 158 18.96 5.64 -6.77
CA GLY A 158 19.04 5.82 -5.31
C GLY A 158 18.94 7.29 -4.86
N SER A 159 18.50 8.19 -5.74
CA SER A 159 18.17 9.57 -5.39
C SER A 159 16.88 9.68 -4.57
N GLY A 160 16.72 10.81 -3.88
CA GLY A 160 15.55 11.12 -3.04
C GLY A 160 15.87 12.22 -2.04
N ASP A 161 15.04 12.33 -1.00
CA ASP A 161 15.24 13.32 0.06
C ASP A 161 16.51 13.04 0.89
N ALA A 162 17.01 14.08 1.55
CA ALA A 162 18.27 14.02 2.29
C ALA A 162 18.27 13.04 3.47
N PHE A 163 17.10 12.71 4.03
CA PHE A 163 17.00 11.72 5.09
C PHE A 163 17.09 10.29 4.54
N SER A 164 16.47 10.04 3.38
CA SER A 164 16.38 8.70 2.79
C SER A 164 17.64 8.25 2.05
N VAL A 165 18.34 9.16 1.35
CA VAL A 165 19.53 8.83 0.54
C VAL A 165 20.60 8.02 1.29
N PRO A 166 21.00 8.35 2.54
CA PRO A 166 21.95 7.53 3.29
C PRO A 166 21.46 6.09 3.54
N ILE A 167 20.15 5.91 3.75
CA ILE A 167 19.53 4.59 3.96
C ILE A 167 19.56 3.80 2.66
N TYR A 168 19.21 4.44 1.54
CA TYR A 168 19.25 3.83 0.21
C TYR A 168 20.67 3.36 -0.13
N ASN A 169 21.66 4.22 0.08
CA ASN A 169 23.07 3.88 -0.16
C ASN A 169 23.52 2.66 0.64
N ASN A 170 23.19 2.59 1.94
CA ASN A 170 23.54 1.45 2.78
C ASN A 170 22.89 0.14 2.29
N ILE A 171 21.66 0.18 1.80
CA ILE A 171 21.00 -0.99 1.19
C ILE A 171 21.70 -1.38 -0.12
N LEU A 172 22.02 -0.40 -0.97
CA LEU A 172 22.64 -0.62 -2.28
C LEU A 172 24.07 -1.15 -2.17
N GLU A 173 24.83 -0.73 -1.16
CA GLU A 173 26.15 -1.30 -0.84
C GLU A 173 26.06 -2.82 -0.57
N GLY A 174 24.95 -3.28 0.01
CA GLY A 174 24.67 -4.69 0.27
C GLY A 174 24.27 -5.51 -0.96
N ASN A 175 24.00 -4.89 -2.12
CA ASN A 175 23.52 -5.57 -3.33
C ASN A 175 24.64 -6.20 -4.18
N GLY A 176 25.87 -6.27 -3.65
CA GLY A 176 27.01 -6.88 -4.35
C GLY A 176 27.44 -6.10 -5.61
N GLY A 177 27.21 -4.79 -5.63
CA GLY A 177 27.56 -3.91 -6.76
C GLY A 177 26.61 -3.96 -7.96
N LYS A 178 25.48 -4.68 -7.85
CA LYS A 178 24.46 -4.70 -8.91
C LYS A 178 23.73 -3.34 -8.99
N PRO A 179 23.47 -2.81 -10.20
CA PRO A 179 22.65 -1.62 -10.36
C PRO A 179 21.24 -1.82 -9.77
N LEU A 180 20.69 -0.75 -9.15
CA LEU A 180 19.37 -0.80 -8.49
C LEU A 180 18.28 -1.34 -9.44
N ARG A 181 18.24 -0.85 -10.69
CA ARG A 181 17.27 -1.32 -11.70
C ARG A 181 17.41 -2.81 -12.01
N GLN A 182 18.63 -3.35 -12.00
CA GLN A 182 18.84 -4.78 -12.20
C GLN A 182 18.24 -5.58 -11.05
N CYS A 183 18.50 -5.18 -9.80
CA CYS A 183 17.91 -5.82 -8.63
C CYS A 183 16.36 -5.78 -8.66
N PHE A 184 15.78 -4.64 -9.05
CA PHE A 184 14.34 -4.51 -9.26
C PHE A 184 13.83 -5.55 -10.28
N HIS A 185 14.45 -5.64 -11.46
CA HIS A 185 14.03 -6.59 -12.49
C HIS A 185 14.19 -8.05 -12.04
N GLU A 186 15.26 -8.39 -11.33
CA GLU A 186 15.46 -9.72 -10.75
C GLU A 186 14.32 -10.08 -9.77
N ASN A 187 13.89 -9.14 -8.94
CA ASN A 187 12.77 -9.33 -8.00
C ASN A 187 11.42 -9.52 -8.73
N ILE A 188 11.13 -8.69 -9.74
CA ILE A 188 9.92 -8.82 -10.56
C ILE A 188 9.89 -10.16 -11.31
N HIS A 189 11.04 -10.58 -11.86
CA HIS A 189 11.15 -11.85 -12.57
C HIS A 189 11.05 -13.05 -11.63
N ALA A 190 11.65 -12.99 -10.44
CA ALA A 190 11.53 -14.04 -9.42
C ALA A 190 10.07 -14.27 -8.97
N ALA A 191 9.23 -13.22 -9.05
CA ALA A 191 7.79 -13.30 -8.79
C ALA A 191 6.95 -13.63 -10.05
N ASP A 192 7.56 -13.83 -11.22
CA ASP A 192 6.87 -14.06 -12.50
C ASP A 192 5.85 -12.95 -12.83
N LEU A 193 6.30 -11.69 -12.74
CA LEU A 193 5.49 -10.49 -12.90
C LEU A 193 5.86 -9.64 -14.13
N GLN A 194 6.79 -10.10 -14.98
CA GLN A 194 7.24 -9.34 -16.17
C GLN A 194 6.11 -8.95 -17.14
N ASN A 195 5.00 -9.69 -17.16
CA ASN A 195 3.84 -9.38 -18.00
C ASN A 195 2.84 -8.41 -17.34
N TRP A 196 3.04 -8.06 -16.07
CA TRP A 196 2.12 -7.26 -15.25
C TRP A 196 2.71 -5.92 -14.82
N VAL A 197 4.02 -5.77 -14.96
CA VAL A 197 4.78 -4.59 -14.55
C VAL A 197 5.48 -3.99 -15.75
N GLU A 198 5.26 -2.71 -15.99
CA GLU A 198 5.95 -1.88 -16.96
C GLU A 198 6.86 -0.89 -16.22
N VAL A 199 8.09 -0.70 -16.68
CA VAL A 199 9.10 0.11 -15.97
C VAL A 199 9.43 1.37 -16.76
N HIS A 200 9.31 2.51 -16.10
CA HIS A 200 9.64 3.84 -16.62
C HIS A 200 10.82 4.38 -15.83
N GLN A 201 12.02 4.34 -16.42
CA GLN A 201 13.21 4.85 -15.78
C GLN A 201 13.31 6.37 -15.97
N GLY A 202 13.17 7.12 -14.89
CA GLY A 202 13.24 8.57 -14.87
C GLY A 202 12.55 9.17 -13.64
N SER A 203 12.76 10.46 -13.40
CA SER A 203 12.05 11.15 -12.33
C SER A 203 10.55 11.26 -12.63
N ALA A 204 9.75 11.44 -11.57
CA ALA A 204 8.30 11.59 -11.70
C ALA A 204 7.90 12.72 -12.66
N ASP A 205 8.59 13.86 -12.61
CA ASP A 205 8.34 15.02 -13.49
C ASP A 205 8.77 14.77 -14.96
N GLU A 206 9.86 14.02 -15.18
CA GLU A 206 10.30 13.69 -16.53
C GLU A 206 9.33 12.75 -17.24
N ILE A 207 8.90 11.70 -16.55
CA ILE A 207 8.00 10.68 -17.12
C ILE A 207 6.60 11.26 -17.35
N SER A 208 6.08 12.10 -16.44
CA SER A 208 4.74 12.68 -16.54
C SER A 208 4.52 13.48 -17.82
N LYS A 209 5.55 14.17 -18.33
CA LYS A 209 5.51 14.97 -19.58
C LYS A 209 5.11 14.17 -20.81
N SER A 210 5.33 12.86 -20.79
CA SER A 210 5.01 11.95 -21.89
C SER A 210 3.88 10.99 -21.55
N TRP A 211 3.20 11.19 -20.41
CA TRP A 211 2.14 10.30 -19.98
C TRP A 211 0.77 10.79 -20.44
N TRP A 212 -0.04 9.88 -20.99
CA TRP A 212 -1.41 10.19 -21.47
C TRP A 212 -2.45 9.15 -21.06
N HIS A 213 -2.06 8.10 -20.34
CA HIS A 213 -2.98 7.03 -19.96
C HIS A 213 -3.76 7.40 -18.67
N PRO A 214 -5.10 7.41 -18.68
CA PRO A 214 -5.87 7.70 -17.48
C PRO A 214 -5.62 6.67 -16.37
N ILE A 215 -5.36 7.14 -15.15
CA ILE A 215 -4.91 6.33 -14.01
C ILE A 215 -6.09 5.97 -13.09
N ASP A 216 -6.20 4.70 -12.70
CA ASP A 216 -7.21 4.21 -11.75
C ASP A 216 -6.71 4.25 -10.30
N LEU A 217 -5.42 3.99 -10.10
CA LEU A 217 -4.73 4.12 -8.81
C LEU A 217 -3.37 4.80 -9.01
N LEU A 218 -3.16 5.93 -8.32
CA LEU A 218 -1.87 6.62 -8.23
C LEU A 218 -1.31 6.42 -6.83
N PHE A 219 -0.19 5.72 -6.71
CA PHE A 219 0.53 5.50 -5.46
C PHE A 219 1.79 6.37 -5.43
N LEU A 220 1.86 7.29 -4.46
CA LEU A 220 2.99 8.19 -4.23
C LEU A 220 3.83 7.68 -3.05
N ASP A 221 5.02 7.17 -3.35
CA ASP A 221 5.98 6.57 -2.40
C ASP A 221 7.44 6.86 -2.81
N GLY A 222 7.66 8.07 -3.35
CA GLY A 222 8.97 8.51 -3.87
C GLY A 222 9.72 9.41 -2.91
N ASP A 223 10.07 10.60 -3.39
CA ASP A 223 10.78 11.61 -2.60
C ASP A 223 9.85 12.22 -1.54
N HIS A 224 10.23 12.10 -0.26
CA HIS A 224 9.45 12.61 0.87
C HIS A 224 9.84 14.03 1.31
N SER A 225 10.67 14.74 0.55
CA SER A 225 10.83 16.18 0.73
C SER A 225 9.56 16.93 0.36
N PRO A 226 9.28 18.09 0.99
CA PRO A 226 8.12 18.89 0.62
C PRO A 226 8.05 19.20 -0.89
N GLN A 227 9.19 19.51 -1.50
CA GLN A 227 9.27 19.81 -2.93
C GLN A 227 9.07 18.57 -3.81
N GLY A 228 9.71 17.45 -3.46
CA GLY A 228 9.60 16.19 -4.21
C GLY A 228 8.16 15.66 -4.22
N ALA A 229 7.55 15.54 -3.04
CA ALA A 229 6.17 15.08 -2.89
C ALA A 229 5.18 15.99 -3.64
N ARG A 230 5.35 17.32 -3.52
CA ARG A 230 4.51 18.30 -4.21
C ARG A 230 4.63 18.20 -5.73
N SER A 231 5.84 18.16 -6.25
CA SER A 231 6.10 18.08 -7.70
C SER A 231 5.55 16.79 -8.31
N ALA A 232 5.72 15.65 -7.62
CA ALA A 232 5.14 14.39 -8.05
C ALA A 232 3.61 14.46 -8.07
N TYR A 233 2.97 15.00 -7.03
CA TYR A 233 1.52 15.17 -7.00
C TYR A 233 1.01 16.05 -8.15
N GLU A 234 1.56 17.26 -8.32
CA GLU A 234 1.10 18.20 -9.34
C GLU A 234 1.28 17.65 -10.75
N SER A 235 2.37 16.93 -10.99
CA SER A 235 2.66 16.29 -12.27
C SER A 235 1.69 15.16 -12.60
N TRP A 236 1.27 14.37 -11.62
CA TRP A 236 0.52 13.13 -11.84
C TRP A 236 -0.98 13.23 -11.59
N PHE A 237 -1.41 14.14 -10.70
CA PHE A 237 -2.82 14.37 -10.36
C PHE A 237 -3.74 14.63 -11.57
N PRO A 238 -3.35 15.39 -12.61
CA PRO A 238 -4.19 15.61 -13.78
C PRO A 238 -4.60 14.31 -14.50
N MET A 239 -3.77 13.27 -14.40
CA MET A 239 -3.95 11.99 -15.10
C MET A 239 -4.75 10.99 -14.26
N LEU A 240 -4.95 11.26 -12.96
CA LEU A 240 -5.83 10.47 -12.10
C LEU A 240 -7.29 10.66 -12.53
N LYS A 241 -7.98 9.56 -12.84
CA LYS A 241 -9.39 9.55 -13.24
C LYS A 241 -10.28 10.14 -12.14
N ILE A 242 -11.40 10.73 -12.55
CA ILE A 242 -12.53 10.89 -11.63
C ILE A 242 -12.98 9.49 -11.16
N GLY A 243 -13.17 9.33 -9.85
CA GLY A 243 -13.41 8.05 -9.21
C GLY A 243 -12.15 7.21 -8.98
N GLY A 244 -11.02 7.60 -9.57
CA GLY A 244 -9.70 7.03 -9.31
C GLY A 244 -9.22 7.33 -7.89
N ILE A 245 -8.26 6.54 -7.42
CA ILE A 245 -7.80 6.57 -6.04
C ILE A 245 -6.35 7.06 -6.01
N ILE A 246 -6.05 7.97 -5.10
CA ILE A 246 -4.69 8.31 -4.72
C ILE A 246 -4.37 7.63 -3.39
N ALA A 247 -3.16 7.09 -3.30
CA ALA A 247 -2.58 6.60 -2.07
C ALA A 247 -1.23 7.31 -1.85
N ILE A 248 -1.02 7.86 -0.65
CA ILE A 248 0.19 8.60 -0.29
C ILE A 248 0.83 7.88 0.89
N HIS A 249 2.00 7.28 0.67
CA HIS A 249 2.76 6.61 1.73
C HIS A 249 3.42 7.62 2.67
N ASN A 250 3.73 7.18 3.89
CA ASN A 250 4.44 7.97 4.90
C ASN A 250 3.76 9.33 5.21
N SER A 251 2.45 9.32 5.36
CA SER A 251 1.59 10.51 5.53
C SER A 251 0.86 10.57 6.88
N ASN A 252 1.15 9.65 7.81
CA ASN A 252 0.49 9.61 9.11
C ASN A 252 0.90 10.76 10.04
N PRO A 253 0.07 11.12 11.04
CA PRO A 253 0.44 12.11 12.04
C PRO A 253 1.55 11.58 12.95
N ARG A 254 2.77 12.09 12.78
CA ARG A 254 3.93 11.86 13.66
C ARG A 254 4.93 13.01 13.50
N GLU A 255 5.97 12.99 14.33
CA GLU A 255 7.15 13.80 14.09
C GLU A 255 8.00 13.17 12.99
N TYR A 256 8.44 13.99 12.05
CA TYR A 256 9.25 13.60 10.90
C TYR A 256 10.65 14.19 11.04
N ALA A 257 11.63 13.51 10.46
CA ALA A 257 12.94 14.11 10.27
C ALA A 257 12.82 15.39 9.43
N LYS A 258 13.79 16.29 9.59
CA LYS A 258 13.84 17.54 8.83
C LYS A 258 13.77 17.24 7.33
N ASP A 259 12.88 17.94 6.63
CA ASP A 259 12.67 17.85 5.18
C ASP A 259 12.26 16.44 4.69
N HIS A 260 11.68 15.61 5.55
CA HIS A 260 11.15 14.27 5.24
C HIS A 260 9.64 14.16 5.51
N ASN A 261 8.93 15.29 5.55
CA ASN A 261 7.51 15.38 5.90
C ASN A 261 6.62 15.74 4.70
N GLY A 262 7.13 15.68 3.47
CA GLY A 262 6.45 16.12 2.26
C GLY A 262 5.14 15.37 2.01
N SER A 263 5.13 14.04 2.12
CA SER A 263 3.91 13.23 2.00
C SER A 263 2.84 13.63 3.02
N ARG A 264 3.26 13.92 4.26
CA ARG A 264 2.35 14.37 5.32
C ARG A 264 1.76 15.75 5.02
N LEU A 265 2.59 16.70 4.61
CA LEU A 265 2.14 18.04 4.23
C LEU A 265 1.19 17.97 3.04
N LEU A 266 1.55 17.20 2.01
CA LEU A 266 0.71 16.97 0.85
C LEU A 266 -0.66 16.39 1.24
N ALA A 267 -0.68 15.37 2.09
CA ALA A 267 -1.93 14.78 2.57
C ALA A 267 -2.80 15.77 3.36
N LEU A 268 -2.19 16.71 4.09
CA LEU A 268 -2.93 17.74 4.84
C LEU A 268 -3.46 18.87 3.94
N GLU A 269 -2.69 19.24 2.93
CA GLU A 269 -2.94 20.42 2.10
C GLU A 269 -3.84 20.11 0.91
N GLU A 270 -3.74 18.93 0.31
CA GLU A 270 -4.39 18.60 -0.96
C GLU A 270 -5.50 17.55 -0.82
N ILE A 271 -5.39 16.65 0.16
CA ILE A 271 -6.30 15.51 0.30
C ILE A 271 -7.46 15.87 1.20
N HIS A 272 -8.39 16.66 0.67
CA HIS A 272 -9.60 17.08 1.36
C HIS A 272 -10.79 17.30 0.39
N PRO A 273 -12.04 17.35 0.89
CA PRO A 273 -13.18 17.78 0.09
C PRO A 273 -13.03 19.24 -0.37
N PRO A 274 -13.55 19.64 -1.54
CA PRO A 274 -14.39 18.85 -2.43
C PRO A 274 -13.61 18.09 -3.51
N VAL A 275 -12.28 18.05 -3.49
CA VAL A 275 -11.47 17.37 -4.52
C VAL A 275 -11.43 15.86 -4.29
N TYR A 276 -11.50 15.44 -3.02
CA TYR A 276 -11.47 14.04 -2.61
C TYR A 276 -12.62 13.64 -1.68
N THR A 277 -13.03 12.38 -1.79
CA THR A 277 -13.94 11.66 -0.87
C THR A 277 -13.27 10.37 -0.37
N ASP A 278 -13.96 9.62 0.49
CA ASP A 278 -13.50 8.33 1.04
C ASP A 278 -12.10 8.40 1.66
N ILE A 279 -11.78 9.52 2.30
CA ILE A 279 -10.45 9.79 2.84
C ILE A 279 -10.27 8.99 4.12
N HIS A 280 -9.25 8.13 4.16
CA HIS A 280 -8.91 7.34 5.33
C HIS A 280 -7.41 7.06 5.39
N LEU A 281 -6.90 6.82 6.60
CA LEU A 281 -5.52 6.45 6.86
C LEU A 281 -5.47 4.98 7.27
N VAL A 282 -4.62 4.19 6.63
CA VAL A 282 -4.26 2.85 7.10
C VAL A 282 -2.77 2.88 7.43
N GLU A 283 -2.45 2.67 8.70
CA GLU A 283 -1.09 2.79 9.25
C GLU A 283 -0.38 4.09 8.83
N THR A 284 0.48 4.04 7.81
CA THR A 284 1.22 5.21 7.33
C THR A 284 0.74 5.75 5.98
N THR A 285 -0.27 5.13 5.37
CA THR A 285 -0.73 5.44 4.01
C THR A 285 -2.11 6.10 4.03
N THR A 286 -2.22 7.32 3.50
CA THR A 286 -3.50 8.00 3.26
C THR A 286 -4.07 7.54 1.93
N PHE A 287 -5.33 7.11 1.92
CA PHE A 287 -6.11 6.80 0.71
C PHE A 287 -7.21 7.82 0.51
N ALA A 288 -7.48 8.18 -0.74
CA ALA A 288 -8.57 9.08 -1.08
C ALA A 288 -9.05 8.88 -2.52
N ARG A 289 -10.34 9.10 -2.76
CA ARG A 289 -10.96 8.97 -4.07
C ARG A 289 -11.19 10.34 -4.70
N LYS A 290 -10.66 10.57 -5.89
CA LYS A 290 -10.86 11.81 -6.65
C LYS A 290 -12.32 11.94 -7.07
N VAL A 291 -12.94 13.09 -6.85
CA VAL A 291 -14.31 13.37 -7.29
C VAL A 291 -14.32 14.37 -8.45
N ALA A 292 -15.41 14.34 -9.24
CA ALA A 292 -15.62 15.29 -10.31
C ALA A 292 -15.66 16.70 -9.71
N THR A 293 -14.67 17.53 -10.02
CA THR A 293 -14.78 18.97 -9.77
C THR A 293 -15.80 19.51 -10.77
N GLY A 294 -16.85 20.18 -10.29
CA GLY A 294 -17.96 20.71 -11.11
C GLY A 294 -17.58 21.79 -12.12
N GLU A 295 -16.29 22.08 -12.30
CA GLU A 295 -15.78 22.98 -13.31
C GLU A 295 -15.09 22.16 -14.39
N SER A 296 -15.85 21.84 -15.42
CA SER A 296 -15.32 21.49 -16.73
C SER A 296 -14.40 22.63 -17.19
N PHE A 297 -13.11 22.36 -17.34
CA PHE A 297 -12.20 23.28 -18.02
C PHE A 297 -12.72 23.49 -19.47
N PRO A 298 -12.97 24.73 -19.91
CA PRO A 298 -13.27 24.98 -21.31
C PRO A 298 -12.04 24.61 -22.15
N HIS A 299 -12.31 23.88 -23.23
CA HIS A 299 -11.36 23.51 -24.30
C HIS A 299 -10.68 24.72 -24.93
#